data_AF-A0AAD9K6M6-F1
#
_entry.id   AF-A0AAD9K6M6-F1
#
_cell.length_a   1.000
_cell.length_b   1.000
_cell.length_c   1.000
_cell.angle_alpha   90.00
_cell.angle_beta   90.00
_cell.angle_gamma   90.00
#
_symmetry.space_group_name_H-M   'P 1'
#
loop_
_entity.id
_entity.type
_entity.pdbx_description
1 polymer ?
#
loop_
_entity_poly.entity_id
_entity_poly.type
_entity_poly.pdbx_seq_one_letter_code
_entity_poly.pdbx_strand_id
1 'polypeptide(L)'
;MSSKTAKMAGRSSRASIFSPAPAPPAEFAKQAKPDVVDEILRVLRKVLDCFLCCITCGCYGSPRRHLHGDLYESELMEDERVAVRNLLIYLGSDDVKEHTLNDERLRALCILTYSDNPELQRSAALCFAELSESMREPVSQIVLEPLVMLLRSHDHTVQKTASLALSNFALNGPESNKLGMLMVGAMKPLIALLQSDNIEVQCNACGCITTLATNDKIKLEIVTAGGVAPLLKLARSHDIRVQRNATGALLNVTHLQSTREHLAQSGALAVLVEVLSTDDADIQHYCAAALSNMAVNERHRTMMVAVGHYDVITQLIRLLGVPKEKVKCQACLALRNLACDADNQLLIVRAGCLPLLRSVLHHSRGETLSAAVAALRNLSIHRANEGHIIDGEFLNELDRIVRDHGNPAAQLHAAGTIRNLAAGEQTEKMSDWLDTLMAVFMSPFTRVRVQEEVTAAIAVLVDDEKTKQKLHQSDISAIFQRLVALAQENDSSDVQYNCAGIIGQLALTDPPLDVLAEQTSALLGYLGSFLETTDPVMNHLALWTLVQLLKVDVFREALRESSLILSLRRHASWSSHTEAIHELAESVLQKLGM
;
A
#
# COMPACT_ATOMS: atom_id res chain seq x y z
N MET A 1 20.74 35.02 9.04
CA MET A 1 20.59 33.59 9.40
C MET A 1 19.62 32.82 8.47
N SER A 2 19.33 33.31 7.25
CA SER A 2 18.33 32.70 6.34
C SER A 2 18.78 31.42 5.61
N SER A 3 19.91 30.79 5.98
CA SER A 3 20.41 29.58 5.30
C SER A 3 20.37 28.29 6.13
N LYS A 4 19.90 28.33 7.40
CA LYS A 4 19.83 27.13 8.26
C LYS A 4 18.42 26.55 8.45
N THR A 5 17.36 27.30 8.16
CA THR A 5 15.96 26.81 8.17
C THR A 5 15.59 25.99 6.93
N ALA A 6 16.37 26.07 5.85
CA ALA A 6 16.14 25.28 4.63
C ALA A 6 16.59 23.81 4.71
N LYS A 7 17.29 23.38 5.78
CA LYS A 7 17.89 22.04 5.87
C LYS A 7 17.03 20.94 6.53
N MET A 8 15.80 21.24 6.94
CA MET A 8 14.87 20.23 7.51
C MET A 8 13.78 19.73 6.55
N ALA A 9 13.75 20.16 5.29
CA ALA A 9 12.75 19.73 4.29
C ALA A 9 12.96 18.30 3.73
N GLY A 10 13.68 17.41 4.42
CA GLY A 10 14.16 16.14 3.86
C GLY A 10 13.69 14.85 4.54
N ARG A 11 12.80 14.89 5.55
CA ARG A 11 12.27 13.66 6.15
C ARG A 11 10.91 13.30 5.55
N SER A 12 10.95 12.77 4.32
CA SER A 12 9.86 11.99 3.75
C SER A 12 9.47 10.89 4.74
N SER A 13 8.30 10.99 5.36
CA SER A 13 7.70 9.92 6.14
C SER A 13 7.51 8.70 5.23
N ARG A 14 8.42 7.73 5.31
CA ARG A 14 8.29 6.41 4.65
C ARG A 14 7.18 5.59 5.33
N ALA A 15 5.94 6.06 5.26
CA ALA A 15 4.77 5.23 5.52
C ALA A 15 4.37 4.56 4.20
N SER A 16 5.06 3.47 3.86
CA SER A 16 4.59 2.53 2.84
C SER A 16 3.39 1.80 3.39
N ILE A 17 2.19 2.34 3.17
CA ILE A 17 0.93 1.63 3.36
C ILE A 17 0.85 0.60 2.24
N PHE A 18 1.25 -0.64 2.53
CA PHE A 18 1.05 -1.75 1.61
C PHE A 18 -0.45 -2.01 1.51
N SER A 19 -0.96 -2.17 0.29
CA SER A 19 -2.32 -2.70 0.12
C SER A 19 -2.38 -4.13 0.65
N PRO A 20 -3.47 -4.57 1.28
CA PRO A 20 -3.62 -5.97 1.66
C PRO A 20 -3.52 -6.85 0.41
N ALA A 21 -2.87 -8.01 0.54
CA ALA A 21 -2.75 -8.98 -0.54
C ALA A 21 -4.15 -9.35 -1.06
N PRO A 22 -4.47 -9.15 -2.34
CA PRO A 22 -5.78 -9.50 -2.85
C PRO A 22 -6.02 -11.02 -2.77
N ALA A 23 -7.18 -11.38 -2.25
CA ALA A 23 -7.78 -12.68 -2.54
C ALA A 23 -8.24 -12.72 -4.00
N PRO A 24 -8.25 -13.88 -4.68
CA PRO A 24 -8.77 -13.99 -6.04
C PRO A 24 -10.24 -13.51 -6.12
N PRO A 25 -10.68 -12.95 -7.27
CA PRO A 25 -12.07 -12.54 -7.45
C PRO A 25 -13.02 -13.72 -7.23
N ALA A 26 -14.15 -13.46 -6.55
CA ALA A 26 -15.16 -14.44 -6.14
C ALA A 26 -15.94 -15.13 -7.30
N GLU A 27 -15.48 -15.00 -8.54
CA GLU A 27 -16.13 -15.58 -9.74
C GLU A 27 -15.87 -17.08 -9.93
N PHE A 28 -15.13 -17.73 -9.04
CA PHE A 28 -14.87 -19.17 -9.09
C PHE A 28 -16.06 -20.08 -8.72
N ALA A 29 -17.28 -19.54 -8.56
CA ALA A 29 -18.38 -20.29 -7.96
C ALA A 29 -19.67 -20.41 -8.78
N LYS A 30 -19.66 -20.16 -10.11
CA LYS A 30 -20.86 -20.38 -10.95
C LYS A 30 -20.56 -20.93 -12.34
N GLN A 31 -19.93 -22.11 -12.41
CA GLN A 31 -20.22 -23.01 -13.53
C GLN A 31 -21.50 -23.78 -13.19
N ALA A 32 -22.46 -23.82 -14.11
CA ALA A 32 -23.69 -24.60 -13.94
C ALA A 32 -23.32 -26.08 -13.73
N LYS A 33 -23.67 -26.62 -12.55
CA LYS A 33 -23.32 -27.98 -12.11
C LYS A 33 -24.18 -29.01 -12.87
N PRO A 34 -23.62 -29.92 -13.70
CA PRO A 34 -24.12 -31.29 -13.69
C PRO A 34 -23.85 -31.86 -12.29
N ASP A 35 -24.76 -32.69 -11.77
CA ASP A 35 -24.63 -33.27 -10.44
C ASP A 35 -23.31 -34.07 -10.38
N VAL A 36 -22.34 -33.57 -9.60
CA VAL A 36 -20.97 -34.11 -9.57
C VAL A 36 -21.00 -35.57 -9.10
N VAL A 37 -21.95 -35.89 -8.22
CA VAL A 37 -22.22 -37.25 -7.77
C VAL A 37 -22.73 -38.11 -8.93
N ASP A 38 -23.66 -37.64 -9.75
CA ASP A 38 -24.12 -38.37 -10.94
C ASP A 38 -23.00 -38.59 -11.95
N GLU A 39 -22.09 -37.63 -12.12
CA GLU A 39 -20.95 -37.77 -13.03
C GLU A 39 -19.93 -38.80 -12.51
N ILE A 40 -19.63 -38.79 -11.21
CA ILE A 40 -18.79 -39.83 -10.58
C ILE A 40 -19.46 -41.19 -10.70
N LEU A 41 -20.76 -41.29 -10.37
CA LEU A 41 -21.54 -42.51 -10.51
C LEU A 41 -21.59 -42.99 -11.96
N ARG A 42 -21.71 -42.10 -12.94
CA ARG A 42 -21.73 -42.41 -14.37
C ARG A 42 -20.38 -42.97 -14.83
N VAL A 43 -19.26 -42.37 -14.43
CA VAL A 43 -17.91 -42.86 -14.78
C VAL A 43 -17.67 -44.22 -14.14
N LEU A 44 -17.92 -44.36 -12.83
CA LEU A 44 -17.70 -45.61 -12.11
C LEU A 44 -18.63 -46.73 -12.60
N ARG A 45 -19.90 -46.43 -12.93
CA ARG A 45 -20.82 -47.39 -13.56
C ARG A 45 -20.40 -47.76 -14.97
N LYS A 46 -19.96 -46.79 -15.79
CA LYS A 46 -19.47 -47.07 -17.15
C LYS A 46 -18.26 -48.00 -17.14
N VAL A 47 -17.32 -47.79 -16.20
CA VAL A 47 -16.20 -48.71 -15.98
C VAL A 47 -16.74 -50.10 -15.64
N LEU A 48 -17.63 -50.22 -14.65
CA LEU A 48 -18.26 -51.50 -14.26
C LEU A 48 -19.06 -52.18 -15.39
N ASP A 49 -19.78 -51.40 -16.21
CA ASP A 49 -20.64 -51.87 -17.30
C ASP A 49 -19.82 -52.35 -18.50
N CYS A 50 -18.70 -51.68 -18.80
CA CYS A 50 -17.70 -52.18 -19.75
C CYS A 50 -17.16 -53.55 -19.30
N PHE A 51 -16.96 -53.76 -17.99
CA PHE A 51 -16.58 -55.08 -17.44
C PHE A 51 -17.71 -56.12 -17.53
N LEU A 52 -18.95 -55.76 -17.18
CA LEU A 52 -20.09 -56.68 -17.29
C LEU A 52 -20.32 -57.08 -18.75
N CYS A 53 -20.15 -56.17 -19.70
CA CYS A 53 -20.25 -56.45 -21.14
C CYS A 53 -19.15 -57.41 -21.62
N CYS A 54 -17.92 -57.25 -21.13
CA CYS A 54 -16.80 -58.17 -21.43
C CYS A 54 -16.98 -59.57 -20.82
N ILE A 55 -17.61 -59.68 -19.64
CA ILE A 55 -17.91 -60.96 -18.98
C ILE A 55 -19.12 -61.67 -19.64
N THR A 56 -20.13 -60.91 -20.08
CA THR A 56 -21.37 -61.45 -20.68
C THR A 56 -21.27 -61.71 -22.20
N CYS A 57 -20.33 -61.09 -22.92
CA CYS A 57 -20.05 -61.34 -24.34
C CYS A 57 -19.66 -62.81 -24.63
N GLY A 58 -19.07 -63.53 -23.67
CA GLY A 58 -18.46 -64.84 -23.94
C GLY A 58 -17.15 -64.77 -24.74
N CYS A 59 -16.57 -63.58 -24.92
CA CYS A 59 -15.31 -63.33 -25.60
C CYS A 59 -14.10 -64.12 -25.01
N TYR A 60 -14.19 -64.64 -23.78
CA TYR A 60 -13.15 -65.44 -23.10
C TYR A 60 -13.25 -66.97 -23.32
N GLY A 61 -14.25 -67.44 -24.07
CA GLY A 61 -14.57 -68.87 -24.17
C GLY A 61 -14.02 -69.59 -25.40
N SER A 62 -12.73 -69.49 -25.76
CA SER A 62 -12.06 -70.48 -26.64
C SER A 62 -10.53 -70.35 -26.67
N PRO A 63 -9.76 -71.43 -26.46
CA PRO A 63 -8.30 -71.41 -26.59
C PRO A 63 -7.86 -71.59 -28.05
N ARG A 64 -6.99 -70.68 -28.50
CA ARG A 64 -6.20 -70.67 -29.75
C ARG A 64 -6.94 -70.38 -31.07
N ARG A 65 -6.76 -69.17 -31.58
CA ARG A 65 -6.29 -68.89 -32.95
C ARG A 65 -5.59 -67.53 -33.00
N HIS A 66 -4.43 -67.52 -33.64
CA HIS A 66 -3.54 -66.38 -33.80
C HIS A 66 -4.26 -65.12 -34.33
N LEU A 67 -4.18 -64.02 -33.59
CA LEU A 67 -4.36 -62.67 -34.08
C LEU A 67 -3.24 -61.80 -33.48
N HIS A 68 -2.40 -61.30 -34.37
CA HIS A 68 -1.41 -60.27 -34.11
C HIS A 68 -2.11 -58.94 -33.74
N GLY A 69 -1.56 -58.22 -32.76
CA GLY A 69 -1.62 -56.74 -32.69
C GLY A 69 -2.72 -56.11 -31.81
N ASP A 70 -2.27 -55.54 -30.68
CA ASP A 70 -2.58 -54.18 -30.20
C ASP A 70 -3.98 -53.72 -29.76
N LEU A 71 -4.91 -54.58 -29.31
CA LEU A 71 -6.11 -54.11 -28.62
C LEU A 71 -6.53 -55.08 -27.50
N TYR A 72 -6.64 -54.56 -26.27
CA TYR A 72 -7.04 -55.19 -24.98
C TYR A 72 -5.92 -55.37 -23.94
N GLU A 73 -5.56 -54.26 -23.29
CA GLU A 73 -5.06 -54.26 -21.91
C GLU A 73 -5.94 -53.31 -21.08
N SER A 74 -6.64 -53.85 -20.07
CA SER A 74 -7.01 -53.17 -18.81
C SER A 74 -7.84 -54.13 -17.94
N GLU A 75 -7.22 -55.20 -17.45
CA GLU A 75 -7.75 -55.88 -16.26
C GLU A 75 -7.40 -55.01 -15.05
N LEU A 76 -8.39 -54.35 -14.43
CA LEU A 76 -8.19 -53.64 -13.17
C LEU A 76 -7.63 -54.61 -12.12
N MET A 77 -6.64 -54.14 -11.35
CA MET A 77 -6.06 -54.90 -10.23
C MET A 77 -7.13 -55.15 -9.16
N GLU A 78 -7.03 -56.23 -8.39
CA GLU A 78 -8.04 -56.58 -7.37
C GLU A 78 -8.25 -55.45 -6.35
N ASP A 79 -7.16 -54.79 -5.95
CA ASP A 79 -7.19 -53.67 -5.00
C ASP A 79 -7.95 -52.45 -5.58
N GLU A 80 -7.84 -52.19 -6.88
CA GLU A 80 -8.57 -51.12 -7.57
C GLU A 80 -10.07 -51.42 -7.61
N ARG A 81 -10.45 -52.69 -7.85
CA ARG A 81 -11.86 -53.12 -7.84
C ARG A 81 -12.51 -52.92 -6.47
N VAL A 82 -11.80 -53.30 -5.41
CA VAL A 82 -12.26 -53.11 -4.03
C VAL A 82 -12.39 -51.61 -3.70
N ALA A 83 -11.40 -50.79 -4.09
CA ALA A 83 -11.43 -49.35 -3.89
C ALA A 83 -12.61 -48.68 -4.59
N VAL A 84 -12.88 -49.01 -5.86
CA VAL A 84 -14.04 -48.50 -6.62
C VAL A 84 -15.34 -48.88 -5.93
N ARG A 85 -15.50 -50.13 -5.52
CA ARG A 85 -16.73 -50.59 -4.82
C ARG A 85 -16.96 -49.84 -3.51
N ASN A 86 -15.90 -49.66 -2.72
CA ASN A 86 -15.99 -48.94 -1.44
C ASN A 86 -16.39 -47.47 -1.64
N LEU A 87 -15.85 -46.83 -2.69
CA LEU A 87 -16.19 -45.44 -3.02
C LEU A 87 -17.62 -45.29 -3.56
N LEU A 88 -18.09 -46.24 -4.38
CA LEU A 88 -19.47 -46.27 -4.90
C LEU A 88 -20.52 -46.44 -3.81
N ILE A 89 -20.29 -47.33 -2.84
CA ILE A 89 -21.19 -47.55 -1.71
C ILE A 89 -21.37 -46.25 -0.92
N TYR A 90 -20.28 -45.49 -0.75
CA TYR A 90 -20.31 -44.22 -0.03
C TYR A 90 -21.05 -43.11 -0.79
N LEU A 91 -20.74 -42.92 -2.07
CA LEU A 91 -21.39 -41.90 -2.90
C LEU A 91 -22.89 -42.19 -3.15
N GLY A 92 -23.31 -43.43 -3.00
CA GLY A 92 -24.71 -43.86 -3.14
C GLY A 92 -25.53 -43.88 -1.84
N SER A 93 -24.95 -43.50 -0.69
CA SER A 93 -25.68 -43.48 0.59
C SER A 93 -26.22 -42.09 0.93
N ASP A 94 -27.49 -41.99 1.37
CA ASP A 94 -28.18 -40.73 1.73
C ASP A 94 -27.55 -40.01 2.96
N ASP A 95 -26.55 -40.62 3.61
CA ASP A 95 -25.83 -40.14 4.80
C ASP A 95 -24.66 -39.17 4.49
N VAL A 96 -24.76 -38.43 3.38
CA VAL A 96 -23.78 -37.43 2.89
C VAL A 96 -23.53 -36.28 3.89
N LYS A 97 -24.21 -36.26 5.04
CA LYS A 97 -24.10 -35.17 6.03
C LYS A 97 -22.84 -35.25 6.90
N GLU A 98 -22.28 -36.43 7.12
CA GLU A 98 -20.99 -36.60 7.81
C GLU A 98 -19.85 -36.67 6.78
N HIS A 99 -19.34 -35.50 6.39
CA HIS A 99 -18.21 -35.31 5.46
C HIS A 99 -16.85 -35.77 6.05
N THR A 100 -16.85 -36.82 6.86
CA THR A 100 -15.69 -37.28 7.61
C THR A 100 -14.87 -38.25 6.76
N LEU A 101 -13.65 -37.87 6.43
CA LEU A 101 -12.70 -38.75 5.74
C LEU A 101 -12.19 -39.80 6.74
N ASN A 102 -12.67 -41.04 6.63
CA ASN A 102 -12.20 -42.17 7.44
C ASN A 102 -11.03 -42.90 6.75
N ASP A 103 -10.33 -43.76 7.49
CA ASP A 103 -9.13 -44.47 7.00
C ASP A 103 -9.41 -45.34 5.77
N GLU A 104 -10.60 -45.93 5.68
CA GLU A 104 -10.98 -46.78 4.55
C GLU A 104 -11.20 -45.97 3.27
N ARG A 105 -11.85 -44.80 3.38
CA ARG A 105 -12.04 -43.86 2.26
C ARG A 105 -10.72 -43.27 1.80
N LEU A 106 -9.85 -42.89 2.74
CA LEU A 106 -8.53 -42.39 2.42
C LEU A 106 -7.68 -43.47 1.71
N ARG A 107 -7.72 -44.72 2.18
CA ARG A 107 -7.08 -45.85 1.49
C ARG A 107 -7.60 -46.04 0.07
N ALA A 108 -8.92 -46.03 -0.12
CA ALA A 108 -9.53 -46.16 -1.45
C ALA A 108 -9.10 -45.00 -2.38
N LEU A 109 -9.13 -43.75 -1.90
CA LEU A 109 -8.68 -42.59 -2.68
C LEU A 109 -7.20 -42.68 -3.05
N CYS A 110 -6.34 -43.15 -2.15
CA CYS A 110 -4.93 -43.38 -2.45
C CYS A 110 -4.77 -44.41 -3.58
N ILE A 111 -5.45 -45.56 -3.50
CA ILE A 111 -5.38 -46.60 -4.55
C ILE A 111 -5.80 -46.02 -5.91
N LEU A 112 -6.91 -45.30 -5.96
CA LEU A 112 -7.39 -44.69 -7.21
C LEU A 112 -6.45 -43.59 -7.74
N THR A 113 -5.79 -42.86 -6.84
CA THR A 113 -4.85 -41.78 -7.20
C THR A 113 -3.57 -42.32 -7.82
N TYR A 114 -3.04 -43.43 -7.28
CA TYR A 114 -1.80 -44.05 -7.75
C TYR A 114 -2.02 -45.11 -8.83
N SER A 115 -3.25 -45.30 -9.29
CA SER A 115 -3.57 -46.14 -10.45
C SER A 115 -3.02 -45.54 -11.73
N ASP A 116 -2.57 -46.39 -12.66
CA ASP A 116 -2.18 -45.97 -14.02
C ASP A 116 -3.41 -45.65 -14.89
N ASN A 117 -4.63 -45.99 -14.44
CA ASN A 117 -5.85 -45.75 -15.18
C ASN A 117 -6.33 -44.28 -15.00
N PRO A 118 -6.38 -43.48 -16.08
CA PRO A 118 -6.81 -42.08 -15.99
C PRO A 118 -8.26 -41.92 -15.51
N GLU A 119 -9.14 -42.88 -15.78
CA GLU A 119 -10.54 -42.83 -15.31
C GLU A 119 -10.63 -42.98 -13.79
N LEU A 120 -9.79 -43.82 -13.19
CA LEU A 120 -9.72 -43.97 -11.74
C LEU A 120 -9.12 -42.72 -11.08
N GLN A 121 -8.08 -42.14 -11.68
CA GLN A 121 -7.53 -40.87 -11.23
C GLN A 121 -8.56 -39.73 -11.32
N ARG A 122 -9.40 -39.70 -12.37
CA ARG A 122 -10.49 -38.72 -12.49
C ARG A 122 -11.50 -38.86 -11.36
N SER A 123 -11.92 -40.09 -11.04
CA SER A 123 -12.81 -40.35 -9.90
C SER A 123 -12.19 -39.89 -8.58
N ALA A 124 -10.90 -40.19 -8.34
CA ALA A 124 -10.19 -39.69 -7.16
C ALA A 124 -10.16 -38.16 -7.08
N ALA A 125 -9.83 -37.49 -8.20
CA ALA A 125 -9.77 -36.03 -8.28
C ALA A 125 -11.13 -35.38 -7.98
N LEU A 126 -12.22 -35.94 -8.51
CA LEU A 126 -13.58 -35.45 -8.26
C LEU A 126 -13.97 -35.57 -6.78
N CYS A 127 -13.62 -36.68 -6.13
CA CYS A 127 -13.83 -36.83 -4.69
C CYS A 127 -13.02 -35.83 -3.87
N PHE A 128 -11.77 -35.56 -4.23
CA PHE A 128 -11.00 -34.50 -3.58
C PHE A 128 -11.63 -33.11 -3.78
N ALA A 129 -12.21 -32.83 -4.95
CA ALA A 129 -12.92 -31.58 -5.19
C ALA A 129 -14.15 -31.44 -4.29
N GLU A 130 -14.96 -32.49 -4.17
CA GLU A 130 -16.12 -32.51 -3.27
C GLU A 130 -15.72 -32.33 -1.79
N LEU A 131 -14.67 -33.02 -1.35
CA LEU A 131 -14.11 -32.85 -0.01
C LEU A 131 -13.63 -31.41 0.22
N SER A 132 -13.03 -30.78 -0.78
CA SER A 132 -12.53 -29.40 -0.66
C SER A 132 -13.63 -28.33 -0.58
N GLU A 133 -14.85 -28.62 -1.07
CA GLU A 133 -15.99 -27.71 -0.97
C GLU A 133 -16.58 -27.70 0.45
N SER A 134 -16.53 -28.85 1.12
CA SER A 134 -17.17 -29.10 2.42
C SER A 134 -16.23 -28.96 3.61
N MET A 135 -14.97 -29.41 3.49
CA MET A 135 -14.02 -29.46 4.59
C MET A 135 -13.42 -28.08 4.89
N ARG A 136 -13.65 -27.60 6.11
CA ARG A 136 -13.10 -26.33 6.62
C ARG A 136 -11.99 -26.51 7.66
N GLU A 137 -11.77 -27.75 8.10
CA GLU A 137 -10.77 -28.10 9.12
C GLU A 137 -9.34 -28.23 8.54
N PRO A 138 -8.30 -28.24 9.39
CA PRO A 138 -6.93 -28.51 8.94
C PRO A 138 -6.82 -29.85 8.22
N VAL A 139 -6.25 -29.83 7.02
CA VAL A 139 -6.04 -31.01 6.18
C VAL A 139 -4.68 -31.63 6.49
N SER A 140 -4.65 -32.94 6.76
CA SER A 140 -3.41 -33.66 7.05
C SER A 140 -2.59 -33.91 5.78
N GLN A 141 -1.29 -34.16 5.94
CA GLN A 141 -0.38 -34.45 4.82
C GLN A 141 -0.82 -35.69 4.03
N ILE A 142 -1.41 -36.69 4.67
CA ILE A 142 -1.87 -37.93 4.05
C ILE A 142 -2.96 -37.66 2.99
N VAL A 143 -3.73 -36.58 3.14
CA VAL A 143 -4.73 -36.14 2.15
C VAL A 143 -4.11 -35.27 1.06
N LEU A 144 -3.14 -34.42 1.42
CA LEU A 144 -2.49 -33.50 0.49
C LEU A 144 -1.52 -34.21 -0.47
N GLU A 145 -0.81 -35.26 -0.02
CA GLU A 145 0.18 -35.99 -0.83
C GLU A 145 -0.44 -36.63 -2.09
N PRO A 146 -1.52 -37.43 -2.00
CA PRO A 146 -2.19 -37.95 -3.19
C PRO A 146 -2.72 -36.83 -4.10
N LEU A 147 -3.27 -35.77 -3.52
CA LEU A 147 -3.78 -34.65 -4.31
C LEU A 147 -2.65 -33.95 -5.11
N VAL A 148 -1.47 -33.78 -4.51
CA VAL A 148 -0.29 -33.26 -5.20
C VAL A 148 0.22 -34.22 -6.27
N MET A 149 0.07 -35.54 -6.08
CA MET A 149 0.39 -36.52 -7.11
C MET A 149 -0.52 -36.37 -8.34
N LEU A 150 -1.82 -36.15 -8.15
CA LEU A 150 -2.77 -35.94 -9.25
C LEU A 150 -2.45 -34.72 -10.12
N LEU A 151 -1.77 -33.70 -9.58
CA LEU A 151 -1.27 -32.56 -10.37
C LEU A 151 -0.26 -32.98 -11.46
N ARG A 152 0.38 -34.16 -11.32
CA ARG A 152 1.35 -34.70 -12.27
C ARG A 152 0.74 -35.67 -13.28
N SER A 153 -0.58 -35.91 -13.22
CA SER A 153 -1.28 -36.78 -14.18
C SER A 153 -1.08 -36.29 -15.61
N HIS A 154 -1.10 -37.20 -16.59
CA HIS A 154 -1.10 -36.85 -18.01
C HIS A 154 -2.48 -36.39 -18.51
N ASP A 155 -3.51 -36.51 -17.67
CA ASP A 155 -4.88 -36.13 -18.02
C ASP A 155 -5.22 -34.70 -17.56
N HIS A 156 -5.58 -33.84 -18.51
CA HIS A 156 -5.93 -32.45 -18.22
C HIS A 156 -7.17 -32.29 -17.33
N THR A 157 -8.10 -33.24 -17.35
CA THR A 157 -9.29 -33.21 -16.47
C THR A 157 -8.86 -33.50 -15.03
N VAL A 158 -7.98 -34.48 -14.82
CA VAL A 158 -7.39 -34.77 -13.51
C VAL A 158 -6.62 -33.56 -12.97
N GLN A 159 -5.70 -33.01 -13.77
CA GLN A 159 -4.91 -31.84 -13.38
C GLN A 159 -5.78 -30.63 -13.02
N LYS A 160 -6.79 -30.33 -13.84
CA LYS A 160 -7.73 -29.23 -13.63
C LYS A 160 -8.49 -29.39 -12.31
N THR A 161 -9.05 -30.57 -12.08
CA THR A 161 -9.86 -30.87 -10.88
C THR A 161 -9.00 -30.91 -9.63
N ALA A 162 -7.80 -31.52 -9.69
CA ALA A 162 -6.86 -31.53 -8.59
C ALA A 162 -6.38 -30.11 -8.22
N SER A 163 -6.07 -29.27 -9.21
CA SER A 163 -5.68 -27.86 -8.99
C SER A 163 -6.80 -27.06 -8.32
N LEU A 164 -8.06 -27.29 -8.74
CA LEU A 164 -9.23 -26.66 -8.13
C LEU A 164 -9.41 -27.09 -6.68
N ALA A 165 -9.36 -28.39 -6.40
CA ALA A 165 -9.48 -28.93 -5.05
C ALA A 165 -8.41 -28.36 -4.11
N LEU A 166 -7.16 -28.31 -4.58
CA LEU A 166 -6.06 -27.72 -3.83
C LEU A 166 -6.27 -26.22 -3.57
N SER A 167 -6.75 -25.48 -4.57
CA SER A 167 -7.11 -24.07 -4.41
C SER A 167 -8.22 -23.86 -3.38
N ASN A 168 -9.24 -24.71 -3.38
CA ASN A 168 -10.34 -24.66 -2.41
C ASN A 168 -9.82 -24.88 -0.99
N PHE A 169 -9.00 -25.91 -0.75
CA PHE A 169 -8.41 -26.15 0.56
C PHE A 169 -7.54 -24.99 1.07
N ALA A 170 -6.88 -24.27 0.16
CA ALA A 170 -6.07 -23.10 0.48
C ALA A 170 -6.89 -21.85 0.76
N LEU A 171 -8.02 -21.67 0.05
CA LEU A 171 -8.87 -20.48 0.15
C LEU A 171 -9.87 -20.58 1.31
N ASN A 172 -10.49 -21.74 1.45
CA ASN A 172 -11.62 -21.99 2.36
C ASN A 172 -11.20 -22.55 3.72
N GLY A 173 -9.99 -23.08 3.81
CA GLY A 173 -9.45 -23.71 5.01
C GLY A 173 -8.51 -22.80 5.81
N PRO A 174 -7.99 -23.29 6.95
CA PRO A 174 -7.05 -22.55 7.79
C PRO A 174 -5.70 -22.35 7.10
N GLU A 175 -4.95 -21.34 7.55
CA GLU A 175 -3.62 -21.00 7.02
C GLU A 175 -2.62 -22.18 7.10
N SER A 176 -2.83 -23.11 8.05
CA SER A 176 -2.05 -24.35 8.16
C SER A 176 -2.13 -25.21 6.90
N ASN A 177 -3.23 -25.17 6.14
CA ASN A 177 -3.35 -25.91 4.88
C ASN A 177 -2.33 -25.42 3.85
N LYS A 178 -2.14 -24.09 3.72
CA LYS A 178 -1.17 -23.51 2.78
C LYS A 178 0.25 -23.96 3.11
N LEU A 179 0.61 -23.98 4.40
CA LEU A 179 1.90 -24.48 4.86
C LEU A 179 2.02 -26.01 4.67
N GLY A 180 0.95 -26.77 4.90
CA GLY A 180 0.92 -28.21 4.62
C GLY A 180 1.19 -28.51 3.15
N MET A 181 0.58 -27.75 2.23
CA MET A 181 0.82 -27.87 0.79
C MET A 181 2.27 -27.56 0.40
N LEU A 182 2.88 -26.57 1.05
CA LEU A 182 4.30 -26.27 0.89
C LEU A 182 5.17 -27.47 1.36
N MET A 183 4.85 -28.07 2.51
CA MET A 183 5.58 -29.21 3.08
C MET A 183 5.53 -30.46 2.20
N VAL A 184 4.38 -30.76 1.58
CA VAL A 184 4.24 -31.90 0.65
C VAL A 184 4.76 -31.61 -0.76
N GLY A 185 5.38 -30.43 -0.98
CA GLY A 185 6.05 -30.11 -2.24
C GLY A 185 5.12 -29.72 -3.39
N ALA A 186 3.95 -29.11 -3.10
CA ALA A 186 2.97 -28.72 -4.11
C ALA A 186 3.47 -27.66 -5.12
N MET A 187 4.50 -26.88 -4.78
CA MET A 187 4.92 -25.72 -5.59
C MET A 187 5.47 -26.11 -6.97
N LYS A 188 6.34 -27.12 -7.04
CA LYS A 188 6.94 -27.52 -8.33
C LYS A 188 5.89 -28.06 -9.32
N PRO A 189 4.95 -28.96 -8.93
CA PRO A 189 3.86 -29.38 -9.81
C PRO A 189 2.97 -28.21 -10.26
N LEU A 190 2.56 -27.32 -9.35
CA LEU A 190 1.74 -26.17 -9.71
C LEU A 190 2.43 -25.24 -10.70
N ILE A 191 3.73 -24.96 -10.51
CA ILE A 191 4.53 -24.15 -11.44
C ILE A 191 4.67 -24.82 -12.81
N ALA A 192 4.80 -26.15 -12.85
CA ALA A 192 4.83 -26.89 -14.12
C ALA A 192 3.49 -26.76 -14.88
N LEU A 193 2.36 -26.81 -14.17
CA LEU A 193 1.02 -26.66 -14.76
C LEU A 193 0.75 -25.26 -15.34
N LEU A 194 1.49 -24.23 -14.92
CA LEU A 194 1.44 -22.91 -15.57
C LEU A 194 1.88 -22.94 -17.05
N GLN A 195 2.57 -24.00 -17.47
CA GLN A 195 3.03 -24.20 -18.84
C GLN A 195 2.16 -25.19 -19.62
N SER A 196 1.06 -25.69 -19.04
CA SER A 196 0.09 -26.56 -19.73
C SER A 196 -0.43 -25.89 -21.00
N ASP A 197 -0.76 -26.65 -22.03
CA ASP A 197 -1.46 -26.19 -23.23
C ASP A 197 -2.98 -26.02 -22.99
N ASN A 198 -3.49 -26.52 -21.86
CA ASN A 198 -4.88 -26.38 -21.46
C ASN A 198 -5.11 -25.11 -20.62
N ILE A 199 -5.95 -24.21 -21.14
CA ILE A 199 -6.22 -22.92 -20.49
C ILE A 199 -6.89 -23.04 -19.12
N GLU A 200 -7.75 -24.05 -18.91
CA GLU A 200 -8.44 -24.27 -17.63
C GLU A 200 -7.46 -24.80 -16.57
N VAL A 201 -6.52 -25.66 -16.98
CA VAL A 201 -5.42 -26.12 -16.10
C VAL A 201 -4.53 -24.95 -15.70
N GLN A 202 -4.09 -24.12 -16.67
CA GLN A 202 -3.32 -22.91 -16.39
C GLN A 202 -4.07 -21.97 -15.44
N CYS A 203 -5.36 -21.74 -15.69
CA CYS A 203 -6.20 -20.86 -14.88
C CYS A 203 -6.27 -21.34 -13.42
N ASN A 204 -6.61 -22.61 -13.20
CA ASN A 204 -6.75 -23.18 -11.86
C ASN A 204 -5.41 -23.25 -11.12
N ALA A 205 -4.34 -23.69 -11.79
CA ALA A 205 -3.01 -23.74 -11.18
C ALA A 205 -2.53 -22.33 -10.79
N CYS A 206 -2.73 -21.34 -11.66
CA CYS A 206 -2.38 -19.95 -11.38
C CYS A 206 -3.23 -19.35 -10.25
N GLY A 207 -4.53 -19.65 -10.21
CA GLY A 207 -5.42 -19.23 -9.11
C GLY A 207 -5.02 -19.84 -7.77
N CYS A 208 -4.63 -21.12 -7.77
CA CYS A 208 -4.08 -21.80 -6.59
C CYS A 208 -2.79 -21.11 -6.11
N ILE A 209 -1.83 -20.86 -7.01
CA ILE A 209 -0.59 -20.13 -6.67
C ILE A 209 -0.88 -18.72 -6.14
N THR A 210 -1.84 -18.01 -6.73
CA THR A 210 -2.25 -16.67 -6.27
C THR A 210 -2.71 -16.70 -4.81
N THR A 211 -3.53 -17.69 -4.46
CA THR A 211 -4.06 -17.89 -3.10
C THR A 211 -2.95 -18.29 -2.13
N LEU A 212 -2.02 -19.15 -2.56
CA LEU A 212 -0.90 -19.60 -1.73
C LEU A 212 0.14 -18.49 -1.52
N ALA A 213 0.31 -17.60 -2.49
CA ALA A 213 1.20 -16.46 -2.43
C ALA A 213 0.79 -15.39 -1.41
N THR A 214 -0.29 -15.56 -0.64
CA THR A 214 -0.57 -14.69 0.51
C THR A 214 0.38 -14.95 1.68
N ASN A 215 1.02 -16.13 1.73
CA ASN A 215 1.95 -16.53 2.79
C ASN A 215 3.41 -16.24 2.42
N ASP A 216 4.18 -15.62 3.33
CA ASP A 216 5.56 -15.20 3.06
C ASP A 216 6.53 -16.34 2.73
N LYS A 217 6.40 -17.50 3.38
CA LYS A 217 7.27 -18.66 3.07
C LYS A 217 7.00 -19.18 1.66
N ILE A 218 5.75 -19.15 1.24
CA ILE A 218 5.35 -19.62 -0.09
C ILE A 218 5.75 -18.59 -1.17
N LYS A 219 5.66 -17.29 -0.91
CA LYS A 219 6.18 -16.25 -1.82
C LYS A 219 7.64 -16.51 -2.17
N LEU A 220 8.46 -16.85 -1.17
CA LEU A 220 9.87 -17.19 -1.39
C LEU A 220 10.02 -18.48 -2.20
N GLU A 221 9.27 -19.53 -1.87
CA GLU A 221 9.33 -20.80 -2.60
C GLU A 221 8.91 -20.66 -4.07
N ILE A 222 7.90 -19.84 -4.38
CA ILE A 222 7.51 -19.54 -5.76
C ILE A 222 8.68 -18.96 -6.55
N VAL A 223 9.47 -18.08 -5.93
CA VAL A 223 10.65 -17.48 -6.56
C VAL A 223 11.78 -18.49 -6.72
N THR A 224 12.13 -19.23 -5.66
CA THR A 224 13.24 -20.21 -5.68
C THR A 224 12.96 -21.39 -6.62
N ALA A 225 11.69 -21.79 -6.77
CA ALA A 225 11.26 -22.84 -7.68
C ALA A 225 11.11 -22.35 -9.15
N GLY A 226 11.45 -21.10 -9.46
CA GLY A 226 11.44 -20.57 -10.83
C GLY A 226 10.04 -20.19 -11.34
N GLY A 227 9.07 -19.95 -10.46
CA GLY A 227 7.68 -19.63 -10.84
C GLY A 227 7.49 -18.24 -11.44
N VAL A 228 8.44 -17.32 -11.27
CA VAL A 228 8.32 -15.94 -11.78
C VAL A 228 8.20 -15.89 -13.30
N ALA A 229 9.07 -16.60 -14.04
CA ALA A 229 9.06 -16.54 -15.51
C ALA A 229 7.76 -17.08 -16.13
N PRO A 230 7.20 -18.23 -15.71
CA PRO A 230 5.88 -18.68 -16.14
C PRO A 230 4.75 -17.69 -15.79
N LEU A 231 4.75 -17.11 -14.59
CA LEU A 231 3.75 -16.10 -14.21
C LEU A 231 3.83 -14.87 -15.10
N LEU A 232 5.03 -14.39 -15.45
CA LEU A 232 5.21 -13.27 -16.39
C LEU A 232 4.74 -13.60 -17.81
N LYS A 233 4.88 -14.86 -18.24
CA LYS A 233 4.31 -15.33 -19.52
C LYS A 233 2.78 -15.31 -19.47
N LEU A 234 2.19 -15.84 -18.40
CA LEU A 234 0.73 -15.89 -18.24
C LEU A 234 0.08 -14.51 -18.00
N ALA A 235 0.83 -13.54 -17.47
CA ALA A 235 0.39 -12.15 -17.41
C ALA A 235 0.15 -11.53 -18.80
N ARG A 236 0.64 -12.14 -19.88
CA ARG A 236 0.36 -11.78 -21.27
C ARG A 236 -0.65 -12.70 -21.96
N SER A 237 -1.33 -13.56 -21.20
CA SER A 237 -2.35 -14.45 -21.76
C SER A 237 -3.48 -13.66 -22.40
N HIS A 238 -4.06 -14.21 -23.47
CA HIS A 238 -5.29 -13.70 -24.07
C HIS A 238 -6.55 -14.06 -23.26
N ASP A 239 -6.46 -15.02 -22.34
CA ASP A 239 -7.55 -15.32 -21.39
C ASP A 239 -7.45 -14.40 -20.17
N ILE A 240 -8.51 -13.62 -19.97
CA ILE A 240 -8.56 -12.60 -18.92
C ILE A 240 -8.50 -13.19 -17.50
N ARG A 241 -9.02 -14.40 -17.29
CA ARG A 241 -9.00 -15.08 -15.97
C ARG A 241 -7.58 -15.48 -15.63
N VAL A 242 -6.85 -16.03 -16.60
CA VAL A 242 -5.42 -16.38 -16.46
C VAL A 242 -4.59 -15.12 -16.22
N GLN A 243 -4.82 -14.05 -16.97
CA GLN A 243 -4.12 -12.78 -16.80
C GLN A 243 -4.36 -12.16 -15.41
N ARG A 244 -5.61 -12.17 -14.92
CA ARG A 244 -5.98 -11.73 -13.56
C ARG A 244 -5.25 -12.54 -12.49
N ASN A 245 -5.26 -13.87 -12.59
CA ASN A 245 -4.58 -14.73 -11.63
C ASN A 245 -3.06 -14.49 -11.67
N ALA A 246 -2.45 -14.39 -12.85
CA ALA A 246 -1.01 -14.19 -12.97
C ALA A 246 -0.57 -12.84 -12.38
N THR A 247 -1.29 -11.76 -12.69
CA THR A 247 -1.01 -10.43 -12.15
C THR A 247 -1.29 -10.33 -10.65
N GLY A 248 -2.34 -11.01 -10.15
CA GLY A 248 -2.61 -11.16 -8.72
C GLY A 248 -1.51 -11.92 -7.97
N ALA A 249 -1.01 -13.03 -8.52
CA ALA A 249 0.11 -13.77 -7.96
C ALA A 249 1.38 -12.91 -7.92
N LEU A 250 1.70 -12.19 -9.00
CA LEU A 250 2.86 -11.29 -9.06
C LEU A 250 2.75 -10.17 -8.01
N LEU A 251 1.58 -9.55 -7.88
CA LEU A 251 1.32 -8.58 -6.80
C LEU A 251 1.56 -9.21 -5.43
N ASN A 252 1.01 -10.40 -5.17
CA ASN A 252 1.18 -11.09 -3.90
C ASN A 252 2.66 -11.34 -3.56
N VAL A 253 3.45 -11.73 -4.56
CA VAL A 253 4.90 -11.90 -4.41
C VAL A 253 5.60 -10.57 -4.10
N THR A 254 5.18 -9.42 -4.67
CA THR A 254 5.81 -8.11 -4.37
C THR A 254 5.68 -7.67 -2.91
N HIS A 255 4.75 -8.22 -2.12
CA HIS A 255 4.64 -7.80 -0.72
C HIS A 255 5.88 -8.16 0.10
N LEU A 256 6.60 -9.23 -0.25
CA LEU A 256 7.83 -9.62 0.44
C LEU A 256 9.03 -8.83 -0.13
N GLN A 257 9.80 -8.15 0.72
CA GLN A 257 10.90 -7.30 0.24
C GLN A 257 12.00 -8.09 -0.49
N SER A 258 12.33 -9.30 -0.02
CA SER A 258 13.39 -10.14 -0.60
C SER A 258 13.08 -10.68 -2.00
N THR A 259 11.82 -10.72 -2.41
CA THR A 259 11.40 -11.23 -3.73
C THR A 259 11.40 -10.13 -4.81
N ARG A 260 11.27 -8.86 -4.41
CA ARG A 260 11.18 -7.71 -5.35
C ARG A 260 12.41 -7.61 -6.24
N GLU A 261 13.59 -7.88 -5.70
CA GLU A 261 14.84 -7.89 -6.46
C GLU A 261 14.81 -8.95 -7.58
N HIS A 262 14.39 -10.18 -7.26
CA HIS A 262 14.23 -11.25 -8.24
C HIS A 262 13.19 -10.93 -9.30
N LEU A 263 12.05 -10.33 -8.92
CA LEU A 263 11.03 -9.88 -9.86
C LEU A 263 11.60 -8.85 -10.85
N ALA A 264 12.34 -7.85 -10.35
CA ALA A 264 12.97 -6.84 -11.19
C ALA A 264 13.99 -7.46 -12.17
N GLN A 265 14.86 -8.35 -11.68
CA GLN A 265 15.85 -9.06 -12.51
C GLN A 265 15.20 -9.98 -13.55
N SER A 266 14.02 -10.52 -13.26
CA SER A 266 13.26 -11.37 -14.19
C SER A 266 12.49 -10.56 -15.25
N GLY A 267 12.63 -9.24 -15.29
CA GLY A 267 11.96 -8.38 -16.26
C GLY A 267 10.50 -8.05 -15.92
N ALA A 268 10.07 -8.26 -14.67
CA ALA A 268 8.67 -8.05 -14.27
C ALA A 268 8.19 -6.61 -14.51
N LEU A 269 9.07 -5.61 -14.36
CA LEU A 269 8.71 -4.20 -14.56
C LEU A 269 8.19 -3.93 -15.98
N ALA A 270 8.85 -4.46 -17.01
CA ALA A 270 8.43 -4.29 -18.40
C ALA A 270 7.05 -4.92 -18.63
N VAL A 271 6.84 -6.15 -18.13
CA VAL A 271 5.58 -6.89 -18.29
C VAL A 271 4.44 -6.18 -17.58
N LEU A 272 4.65 -5.73 -16.34
CA LEU A 272 3.62 -5.06 -15.56
C LEU A 272 3.21 -3.72 -16.18
N VAL A 273 4.15 -2.98 -16.79
CA VAL A 273 3.85 -1.73 -17.51
C VAL A 273 3.08 -2.00 -18.81
N GLU A 274 3.49 -3.01 -19.56
CA GLU A 274 2.80 -3.45 -20.78
C GLU A 274 1.34 -3.83 -20.48
N VAL A 275 1.12 -4.68 -19.48
CA VAL A 275 -0.21 -5.20 -19.09
C VAL A 275 -1.09 -4.14 -18.40
N LEU A 276 -0.49 -3.05 -17.89
CA LEU A 276 -1.23 -1.90 -17.35
C LEU A 276 -2.10 -1.19 -18.39
N SER A 277 -1.82 -1.41 -19.68
CA SER A 277 -2.58 -0.83 -20.80
C SER A 277 -3.95 -1.49 -21.02
N THR A 278 -4.18 -2.71 -20.51
CA THR A 278 -5.45 -3.44 -20.63
C THR A 278 -6.63 -2.69 -19.99
N ASP A 279 -7.84 -2.89 -20.49
CA ASP A 279 -9.08 -2.23 -20.00
C ASP A 279 -9.75 -2.93 -18.80
N ASP A 280 -9.10 -3.95 -18.23
CA ASP A 280 -9.61 -4.69 -17.08
C ASP A 280 -9.19 -4.04 -15.75
N ALA A 281 -10.18 -3.64 -14.96
CA ALA A 281 -9.95 -2.89 -13.73
C ALA A 281 -9.22 -3.69 -12.64
N ASP A 282 -9.34 -5.02 -12.61
CA ASP A 282 -8.65 -5.86 -11.63
C ASP A 282 -7.18 -5.97 -12.00
N ILE A 283 -6.87 -6.23 -13.27
CA ILE A 283 -5.50 -6.25 -13.80
C ILE A 283 -4.81 -4.89 -13.64
N GLN A 284 -5.49 -3.79 -13.98
CA GLN A 284 -4.96 -2.43 -13.78
C GLN A 284 -4.64 -2.18 -12.30
N HIS A 285 -5.55 -2.58 -11.40
CA HIS A 285 -5.35 -2.47 -9.96
C HIS A 285 -4.14 -3.30 -9.50
N TYR A 286 -4.05 -4.57 -9.91
CA TYR A 286 -2.96 -5.47 -9.52
C TYR A 286 -1.60 -4.98 -10.03
N CYS A 287 -1.53 -4.55 -11.29
CA CYS A 287 -0.30 -4.04 -11.88
C CYS A 287 0.12 -2.72 -11.25
N ALA A 288 -0.79 -1.76 -11.06
CA ALA A 288 -0.48 -0.49 -10.41
C ALA A 288 -0.01 -0.67 -8.95
N ALA A 289 -0.65 -1.58 -8.21
CA ALA A 289 -0.23 -1.91 -6.84
C ALA A 289 1.14 -2.60 -6.81
N ALA A 290 1.40 -3.54 -7.73
CA ALA A 290 2.69 -4.21 -7.84
C ALA A 290 3.81 -3.20 -8.16
N LEU A 291 3.58 -2.31 -9.14
CA LEU A 291 4.51 -1.24 -9.50
C LEU A 291 4.73 -0.26 -8.33
N SER A 292 3.68 0.08 -7.58
CA SER A 292 3.78 0.88 -6.36
C SER A 292 4.69 0.24 -5.30
N ASN A 293 4.52 -1.06 -5.05
CA ASN A 293 5.36 -1.83 -4.11
C ASN A 293 6.83 -1.89 -4.55
N MET A 294 7.06 -2.00 -5.86
CA MET A 294 8.39 -2.03 -6.45
C MET A 294 9.08 -0.66 -6.36
N ALA A 295 8.34 0.43 -6.60
CA ALA A 295 8.83 1.82 -6.57
C ALA A 295 9.26 2.31 -5.18
N VAL A 296 9.02 1.55 -4.11
CA VAL A 296 9.59 1.84 -2.78
C VAL A 296 11.13 1.79 -2.82
N ASN A 297 11.71 0.95 -3.69
CA ASN A 297 13.15 0.84 -3.88
C ASN A 297 13.64 1.82 -4.96
N GLU A 298 14.68 2.59 -4.64
CA GLU A 298 15.27 3.61 -5.55
C GLU A 298 15.78 3.03 -6.87
N ARG A 299 16.52 1.92 -6.82
CA ARG A 299 17.03 1.24 -8.03
C ARG A 299 15.87 0.79 -8.94
N HIS A 300 14.79 0.31 -8.35
CA HIS A 300 13.61 -0.08 -9.13
C HIS A 300 12.91 1.13 -9.76
N ARG A 301 12.87 2.29 -9.10
CA ARG A 301 12.32 3.52 -9.72
C ARG A 301 13.13 3.92 -10.96
N THR A 302 14.46 3.93 -10.86
CA THR A 302 15.33 4.19 -12.01
C THR A 302 15.07 3.19 -13.14
N MET A 303 14.98 1.89 -12.82
CA MET A 303 14.68 0.85 -13.81
C MET A 303 13.30 1.02 -14.45
N MET A 304 12.26 1.31 -13.66
CA MET A 304 10.89 1.49 -14.15
C MET A 304 10.79 2.61 -15.19
N VAL A 305 11.56 3.67 -15.00
CA VAL A 305 11.55 4.83 -15.90
C VAL A 305 12.42 4.60 -17.14
N ALA A 306 13.54 3.88 -16.97
CA ALA A 306 14.43 3.50 -18.08
C ALA A 306 13.78 2.46 -19.00
N VAL A 307 13.06 1.50 -18.42
CA VAL A 307 12.35 0.44 -19.15
C VAL A 307 11.09 1.04 -19.78
N GLY A 308 11.04 1.03 -21.12
CA GLY A 308 9.90 1.58 -21.87
C GLY A 308 9.88 3.11 -21.97
N HIS A 309 11.03 3.80 -21.89
CA HIS A 309 11.13 5.24 -22.19
C HIS A 309 10.05 6.12 -21.53
N TYR A 310 9.90 6.05 -20.21
CA TYR A 310 8.89 6.80 -19.45
C TYR A 310 7.42 6.33 -19.60
N ASP A 311 7.14 5.25 -20.34
CA ASP A 311 5.77 4.72 -20.55
C ASP A 311 5.02 4.44 -19.23
N VAL A 312 5.73 4.00 -18.18
CA VAL A 312 5.14 3.77 -16.87
C VAL A 312 4.46 5.01 -16.30
N ILE A 313 5.06 6.20 -16.46
CA ILE A 313 4.50 7.45 -15.96
C ILE A 313 3.22 7.77 -16.73
N THR A 314 3.27 7.70 -18.06
CA THR A 314 2.11 7.98 -18.93
C THR A 314 0.95 7.03 -18.65
N GLN A 315 1.20 5.74 -18.46
CA GLN A 315 0.16 4.77 -18.13
C GLN A 315 -0.44 5.00 -16.74
N LEU A 316 0.38 5.30 -15.72
CA LEU A 316 -0.13 5.63 -14.39
C LEU A 316 -0.96 6.92 -14.38
N ILE A 317 -0.57 7.93 -15.17
CA ILE A 317 -1.36 9.15 -15.35
C ILE A 317 -2.71 8.84 -16.01
N ARG A 318 -2.74 8.00 -17.06
CA ARG A 318 -3.99 7.55 -17.70
C ARG A 318 -4.95 6.93 -16.69
N LEU A 319 -4.43 6.11 -15.77
CA LEU A 319 -5.23 5.46 -14.72
C LEU A 319 -5.87 6.43 -13.72
N LEU A 320 -5.42 7.68 -13.61
CA LEU A 320 -6.12 8.68 -12.79
C LEU A 320 -7.49 9.07 -13.37
N GLY A 321 -7.68 8.88 -14.69
CA GLY A 321 -8.93 9.18 -15.39
C GLY A 321 -9.98 8.08 -15.36
N VAL A 322 -9.65 6.87 -14.88
CA VAL A 322 -10.58 5.73 -14.89
C VAL A 322 -11.63 5.85 -13.77
N PRO A 323 -12.87 5.37 -13.96
CA PRO A 323 -13.93 5.55 -12.97
C PRO A 323 -13.73 4.76 -11.67
N LYS A 324 -12.83 3.76 -11.65
CA LYS A 324 -12.65 2.84 -10.51
C LYS A 324 -11.70 3.42 -9.47
N GLU A 325 -12.24 3.78 -8.30
CA GLU A 325 -11.49 4.37 -7.18
C GLU A 325 -10.27 3.53 -6.74
N LYS A 326 -10.41 2.20 -6.65
CA LYS A 326 -9.29 1.32 -6.29
C LYS A 326 -8.11 1.38 -7.26
N VAL A 327 -8.37 1.69 -8.54
CA VAL A 327 -7.33 1.82 -9.57
C VAL A 327 -6.65 3.19 -9.44
N LYS A 328 -7.45 4.27 -9.34
CA LYS A 328 -6.96 5.63 -9.07
C LYS A 328 -6.06 5.69 -7.84
N CYS A 329 -6.48 5.03 -6.75
CA CYS A 329 -5.71 5.00 -5.51
C CYS A 329 -4.31 4.40 -5.73
N GLN A 330 -4.23 3.24 -6.39
CA GLN A 330 -2.92 2.60 -6.67
C GLN A 330 -2.07 3.41 -7.64
N ALA A 331 -2.69 4.03 -8.65
CA ALA A 331 -1.98 4.92 -9.56
C ALA A 331 -1.38 6.14 -8.81
N CYS A 332 -2.14 6.76 -7.90
CA CYS A 332 -1.65 7.84 -7.05
C CYS A 332 -0.49 7.38 -6.14
N LEU A 333 -0.60 6.20 -5.52
CA LEU A 333 0.46 5.64 -4.67
C LEU A 333 1.74 5.35 -5.47
N ALA A 334 1.62 4.79 -6.67
CA ALA A 334 2.74 4.54 -7.55
C ALA A 334 3.42 5.85 -7.99
N LEU A 335 2.64 6.84 -8.44
CA LEU A 335 3.16 8.17 -8.82
C LEU A 335 3.82 8.88 -7.64
N ARG A 336 3.22 8.80 -6.44
CA ARG A 336 3.84 9.32 -5.20
C ARG A 336 5.20 8.70 -4.95
N ASN A 337 5.30 7.37 -5.05
CA ASN A 337 6.57 6.67 -4.80
C ASN A 337 7.61 7.01 -5.89
N LEU A 338 7.20 7.10 -7.16
CA LEU A 338 8.09 7.56 -8.26
C LEU A 338 8.58 8.99 -8.03
N ALA A 339 7.71 9.89 -7.56
CA ALA A 339 8.02 11.28 -7.22
C ALA A 339 8.92 11.44 -5.98
N CYS A 340 9.44 10.36 -5.38
CA CYS A 340 10.54 10.46 -4.43
C CYS A 340 11.85 10.92 -5.08
N ASP A 341 12.00 10.74 -6.41
CA ASP A 341 13.18 11.18 -7.15
C ASP A 341 12.90 12.52 -7.87
N ALA A 342 13.85 13.46 -7.79
CA ALA A 342 13.69 14.81 -8.34
C ALA A 342 13.41 14.82 -9.86
N ASP A 343 14.11 13.99 -10.63
CA ASP A 343 13.89 13.88 -12.08
C ASP A 343 12.46 13.41 -12.39
N ASN A 344 11.95 12.46 -11.60
CA ASN A 344 10.59 11.94 -11.77
C ASN A 344 9.53 12.99 -11.38
N GLN A 345 9.79 13.83 -10.38
CA GLN A 345 8.89 14.93 -10.00
C GLN A 345 8.64 15.86 -11.20
N LEU A 346 9.70 16.20 -11.93
CA LEU A 346 9.61 17.05 -13.12
C LEU A 346 8.94 16.32 -14.30
N LEU A 347 9.33 15.06 -14.53
CA LEU A 347 8.78 14.25 -15.63
C LEU A 347 7.27 14.02 -15.49
N ILE A 348 6.78 13.71 -14.29
CA ILE A 348 5.35 13.47 -14.03
C ILE A 348 4.52 14.72 -14.33
N VAL A 349 5.00 15.92 -13.94
CA VAL A 349 4.30 17.17 -14.24
C VAL A 349 4.33 17.49 -15.74
N ARG A 350 5.49 17.33 -16.40
CA ARG A 350 5.63 17.52 -17.86
C ARG A 350 4.76 16.57 -18.68
N ALA A 351 4.49 15.37 -18.16
CA ALA A 351 3.59 14.40 -18.77
C ALA A 351 2.09 14.74 -18.60
N GLY A 352 1.74 15.88 -17.99
CA GLY A 352 0.35 16.36 -17.91
C GLY A 352 -0.47 15.76 -16.77
N CYS A 353 0.16 15.37 -15.66
CA CYS A 353 -0.52 14.75 -14.52
C CYS A 353 -1.50 15.67 -13.78
N LEU A 354 -1.21 16.98 -13.73
CA LEU A 354 -1.89 17.94 -12.84
C LEU A 354 -3.42 18.03 -13.03
N PRO A 355 -3.98 18.17 -14.25
CA PRO A 355 -5.42 18.25 -14.43
C PRO A 355 -6.17 17.01 -13.92
N LEU A 356 -5.59 15.82 -14.12
CA LEU A 356 -6.17 14.57 -13.64
C LEU A 356 -6.04 14.43 -12.12
N LEU A 357 -4.90 14.80 -11.53
CA LEU A 357 -4.77 14.86 -10.07
C LEU A 357 -5.80 15.80 -9.46
N ARG A 358 -6.00 16.99 -10.02
CA ARG A 358 -7.03 17.94 -9.54
C ARG A 358 -8.42 17.32 -9.59
N SER A 359 -8.77 16.62 -10.68
CA SER A 359 -10.03 15.90 -10.79
C SER A 359 -10.19 14.84 -9.70
N VAL A 360 -9.13 14.07 -9.39
CA VAL A 360 -9.13 13.11 -8.28
C VAL A 360 -9.30 13.81 -6.93
N LEU A 361 -8.60 14.93 -6.68
CA LEU A 361 -8.74 15.71 -5.45
C LEU A 361 -10.17 16.25 -5.25
N HIS A 362 -10.83 16.62 -6.33
CA HIS A 362 -12.20 17.13 -6.28
C HIS A 362 -13.23 16.03 -5.96
N HIS A 363 -13.16 14.89 -6.67
CA HIS A 363 -14.22 13.87 -6.64
C HIS A 363 -13.97 12.71 -5.68
N SER A 364 -12.72 12.35 -5.40
CA SER A 364 -12.39 11.18 -4.59
C SER A 364 -12.36 11.49 -3.09
N ARG A 365 -12.49 10.46 -2.26
CA ARG A 365 -12.54 10.54 -0.79
C ARG A 365 -11.68 9.43 -0.16
N GLY A 366 -11.54 9.44 1.17
CA GLY A 366 -10.83 8.40 1.91
C GLY A 366 -9.38 8.20 1.44
N GLU A 367 -8.98 6.95 1.23
CA GLU A 367 -7.61 6.59 0.85
C GLU A 367 -7.18 7.16 -0.51
N THR A 368 -8.06 7.16 -1.51
CA THR A 368 -7.73 7.72 -2.84
C THR A 368 -7.38 9.19 -2.75
N LEU A 369 -8.16 9.97 -1.99
CA LEU A 369 -7.89 11.39 -1.76
C LEU A 369 -6.54 11.58 -1.06
N SER A 370 -6.27 10.82 -0.01
CA SER A 370 -5.01 10.88 0.72
C SER A 370 -3.81 10.54 -0.17
N ALA A 371 -3.94 9.52 -1.02
CA ALA A 371 -2.89 9.13 -1.97
C ALA A 371 -2.63 10.22 -3.02
N ALA A 372 -3.69 10.84 -3.55
CA ALA A 372 -3.59 11.89 -4.56
C ALA A 372 -2.91 13.15 -4.00
N VAL A 373 -3.30 13.62 -2.81
CA VAL A 373 -2.66 14.79 -2.17
C VAL A 373 -1.22 14.45 -1.78
N ALA A 374 -0.94 13.22 -1.35
CA ALA A 374 0.43 12.79 -1.06
C ALA A 374 1.31 12.80 -2.32
N ALA A 375 0.78 12.39 -3.48
CA ALA A 375 1.47 12.51 -4.76
C ALA A 375 1.74 13.98 -5.09
N LEU A 376 0.74 14.86 -4.98
CA LEU A 376 0.90 16.30 -5.21
C LEU A 376 1.96 16.92 -4.28
N ARG A 377 1.97 16.53 -3.00
CA ARG A 377 3.00 16.97 -2.04
C ARG A 377 4.41 16.63 -2.50
N ASN A 378 4.63 15.42 -3.02
CA ASN A 378 5.95 15.04 -3.51
C ASN A 378 6.32 15.82 -4.78
N LEU A 379 5.35 16.06 -5.66
CA LEU A 379 5.56 16.87 -6.87
C LEU A 379 5.88 18.33 -6.55
N SER A 380 5.33 18.88 -5.47
CA SER A 380 5.56 20.28 -5.05
C SER A 380 6.93 20.52 -4.40
N ILE A 381 7.72 19.47 -4.17
CA ILE A 381 9.10 19.61 -3.67
C ILE A 381 10.01 20.22 -4.76
N HIS A 382 9.75 19.91 -6.04
CA HIS A 382 10.57 20.39 -7.13
C HIS A 382 10.22 21.82 -7.52
N ARG A 383 11.19 22.74 -7.47
CA ARG A 383 10.96 24.17 -7.73
C ARG A 383 10.31 24.47 -9.08
N ALA A 384 10.76 23.78 -10.13
CA ALA A 384 10.19 23.96 -11.47
C ALA A 384 8.69 23.58 -11.59
N ASN A 385 8.14 22.87 -10.60
CA ASN A 385 6.71 22.51 -10.59
C ASN A 385 5.85 23.55 -9.86
N GLU A 386 6.42 24.46 -9.06
CA GLU A 386 5.68 25.41 -8.22
C GLU A 386 4.68 26.23 -9.02
N GLY A 387 5.14 26.91 -10.08
CA GLY A 387 4.27 27.73 -10.93
C GLY A 387 3.13 26.92 -11.54
N HIS A 388 3.40 25.71 -12.01
CA HIS A 388 2.36 24.83 -12.57
C HIS A 388 1.30 24.42 -11.54
N ILE A 389 1.68 24.25 -10.28
CA ILE A 389 0.76 23.88 -9.19
C ILE A 389 -0.04 25.11 -8.73
N ILE A 390 0.62 26.26 -8.55
CA ILE A 390 -0.02 27.52 -8.16
C ILE A 390 -1.02 27.96 -9.22
N ASP A 391 -0.62 27.97 -10.49
CA ASP A 391 -1.46 28.37 -11.62
C ASP A 391 -2.49 27.28 -12.00
N GLY A 392 -2.36 26.06 -11.45
CA GLY A 392 -3.20 24.90 -11.73
C GLY A 392 -4.53 24.85 -10.95
N GLU A 393 -4.95 25.96 -10.34
CA GLU A 393 -6.18 26.11 -9.55
C GLU A 393 -6.27 25.23 -8.27
N PHE A 394 -5.18 24.62 -7.81
CA PHE A 394 -5.20 23.69 -6.66
C PHE A 394 -5.53 24.34 -5.30
N LEU A 395 -5.56 25.67 -5.22
CA LEU A 395 -5.88 26.41 -3.99
C LEU A 395 -7.22 25.96 -3.40
N ASN A 396 -8.28 25.91 -4.22
CA ASN A 396 -9.62 25.59 -3.76
C ASN A 396 -9.71 24.15 -3.24
N GLU A 397 -9.07 23.20 -3.93
CA GLU A 397 -9.01 21.81 -3.50
C GLU A 397 -8.23 21.68 -2.19
N LEU A 398 -7.06 22.32 -2.08
CA LEU A 398 -6.22 22.23 -0.88
C LEU A 398 -6.85 22.94 0.32
N ASP A 399 -7.52 24.08 0.14
CA ASP A 399 -8.29 24.76 1.19
C ASP A 399 -9.40 23.86 1.75
N ARG A 400 -10.19 23.25 0.85
CA ARG A 400 -11.24 22.31 1.25
C ARG A 400 -10.67 21.12 2.02
N ILE A 401 -9.57 20.55 1.55
CA ILE A 401 -8.98 19.33 2.14
C ILE A 401 -8.32 19.63 3.48
N VAL A 402 -7.61 20.75 3.62
CA VAL A 402 -6.90 21.06 4.88
C VAL A 402 -7.87 21.45 5.99
N ARG A 403 -9.08 21.92 5.67
CA ARG A 403 -10.15 22.19 6.64
C ARG A 403 -10.97 20.95 7.01
N ASP A 404 -10.82 19.83 6.28
CA ASP A 404 -11.55 18.60 6.53
C ASP A 404 -10.87 17.74 7.63
N HIS A 405 -11.43 17.77 8.83
CA HIS A 405 -10.96 16.96 9.96
C HIS A 405 -11.34 15.47 9.85
N GLY A 406 -12.16 15.07 8.88
CA GLY A 406 -12.61 13.69 8.65
C GLY A 406 -11.55 12.80 7.99
N ASN A 407 -10.53 13.38 7.34
CA ASN A 407 -9.43 12.63 6.73
C ASN A 407 -8.05 13.20 7.13
N PRO A 408 -7.52 12.76 8.29
CA PRO A 408 -6.28 13.31 8.85
C PRO A 408 -5.04 13.12 7.97
N ALA A 409 -5.00 12.04 7.19
CA ALA A 409 -3.90 11.78 6.26
C ALA A 409 -3.92 12.77 5.09
N ALA A 410 -5.09 12.99 4.47
CA ALA A 410 -5.24 13.99 3.43
C ALA A 410 -4.96 15.41 3.94
N GLN A 411 -5.46 15.75 5.14
CA GLN A 411 -5.22 17.03 5.80
C GLN A 411 -3.71 17.30 5.98
N LEU A 412 -2.97 16.32 6.49
CA LEU A 412 -1.51 16.43 6.66
C LEU A 412 -0.79 16.64 5.33
N HIS A 413 -1.14 15.86 4.30
CA HIS A 413 -0.51 16.01 3.00
C HIS A 413 -0.86 17.34 2.32
N ALA A 414 -2.07 17.86 2.54
CA ALA A 414 -2.49 19.15 2.02
C ALA A 414 -1.68 20.27 2.68
N ALA A 415 -1.63 20.30 4.01
CA ALA A 415 -0.81 21.28 4.75
C ALA A 415 0.66 21.22 4.33
N GLY A 416 1.23 20.02 4.19
CA GLY A 416 2.60 19.86 3.71
C GLY A 416 2.83 20.30 2.27
N THR A 417 1.80 20.21 1.41
CA THR A 417 1.86 20.75 0.03
C THR A 417 1.91 22.27 0.07
N ILE A 418 1.05 22.91 0.87
CA ILE A 418 1.03 24.37 1.06
C ILE A 418 2.38 24.84 1.61
N ARG A 419 2.94 24.14 2.60
CA ARG A 419 4.24 24.43 3.20
C ARG A 419 5.38 24.37 2.19
N ASN A 420 5.40 23.38 1.29
CA ASN A 420 6.41 23.31 0.24
C ASN A 420 6.33 24.51 -0.71
N LEU A 421 5.12 24.89 -1.12
CA LEU A 421 4.90 26.05 -2.00
C LEU A 421 5.23 27.38 -1.32
N ALA A 422 4.93 27.51 -0.01
CA ALA A 422 5.28 28.68 0.78
C ALA A 422 6.81 28.89 0.89
N ALA A 423 7.58 27.79 0.93
CA ALA A 423 9.04 27.81 0.92
C ALA A 423 9.68 27.86 -0.48
N GLY A 424 8.86 28.04 -1.52
CA GLY A 424 9.27 28.10 -2.92
C GLY A 424 9.86 29.45 -3.34
N GLU A 425 10.06 29.63 -4.65
CA GLU A 425 10.50 30.89 -5.26
C GLU A 425 9.32 31.82 -5.57
N GLN A 426 8.09 31.31 -5.61
CA GLN A 426 6.86 32.08 -5.89
C GLN A 426 6.06 32.41 -4.61
N THR A 427 6.74 32.55 -3.47
CA THR A 427 6.11 32.82 -2.17
C THR A 427 5.24 34.07 -2.20
N GLU A 428 5.57 35.10 -2.99
CA GLU A 428 4.75 36.31 -3.09
C GLU A 428 3.34 36.07 -3.65
N LYS A 429 3.11 34.95 -4.36
CA LYS A 429 1.79 34.54 -4.86
C LYS A 429 0.97 33.76 -3.82
N MET A 430 1.57 33.39 -2.69
CA MET A 430 0.93 32.57 -1.66
C MET A 430 0.09 33.40 -0.67
N SER A 431 -0.01 34.72 -0.84
CA SER A 431 -0.83 35.60 0.03
C SER A 431 -2.30 35.19 0.10
N ASP A 432 -2.82 34.60 -0.97
CA ASP A 432 -4.21 34.14 -1.07
C ASP A 432 -4.43 32.84 -0.26
N TRP A 433 -3.37 32.12 0.03
CA TRP A 433 -3.39 30.87 0.81
C TRP A 433 -3.23 31.15 2.32
N LEU A 434 -2.95 32.40 2.71
CA LEU A 434 -2.80 32.78 4.11
C LEU A 434 -4.11 32.58 4.88
N ASP A 435 -5.26 32.89 4.29
CA ASP A 435 -6.57 32.74 4.96
C ASP A 435 -6.91 31.27 5.22
N THR A 436 -6.48 30.39 4.30
CA THR A 436 -6.51 28.94 4.47
C THR A 436 -5.67 28.49 5.65
N LEU A 437 -4.40 28.91 5.70
CA LEU A 437 -3.47 28.55 6.78
C LEU A 437 -3.96 29.07 8.13
N MET A 438 -4.39 30.33 8.19
CA MET A 438 -4.83 30.97 9.42
C MET A 438 -6.08 30.30 9.99
N ALA A 439 -7.03 29.90 9.16
CA ALA A 439 -8.20 29.20 9.68
C ALA A 439 -7.86 27.83 10.29
N VAL A 440 -6.91 27.10 9.71
CA VAL A 440 -6.44 25.83 10.27
C VAL A 440 -5.61 26.04 11.53
N PHE A 441 -4.77 27.08 11.55
CA PHE A 441 -3.97 27.49 12.70
C PHE A 441 -4.83 27.87 13.92
N MET A 442 -5.89 28.65 13.68
CA MET A 442 -6.81 29.10 14.73
C MET A 442 -7.75 27.99 15.23
N SER A 443 -7.92 26.88 14.48
CA SER A 443 -8.76 25.77 14.92
C SER A 443 -8.14 25.01 16.11
N PRO A 444 -8.87 24.82 17.23
CA PRO A 444 -8.39 24.05 18.37
C PRO A 444 -8.35 22.54 18.08
N PHE A 445 -9.03 22.08 17.03
CA PHE A 445 -9.14 20.66 16.67
C PHE A 445 -8.02 20.17 15.74
N THR A 446 -7.12 21.07 15.30
CA THR A 446 -6.01 20.73 14.41
C THR A 446 -5.00 19.85 15.13
N ARG A 447 -4.66 18.71 14.53
CA ARG A 447 -3.71 17.73 15.10
C ARG A 447 -2.27 18.25 15.01
N VAL A 448 -1.42 17.85 15.96
CA VAL A 448 -0.01 18.29 16.08
C VAL A 448 0.77 18.20 14.76
N ARG A 449 0.71 17.08 14.04
CA ARG A 449 1.41 16.95 12.74
C ARG A 449 0.95 17.94 11.67
N VAL A 450 -0.33 18.34 11.71
CA VAL A 450 -0.86 19.37 10.79
C VAL A 450 -0.44 20.76 11.27
N GLN A 451 -0.40 20.98 12.60
CA GLN A 451 0.12 22.21 13.19
C GLN A 451 1.59 22.43 12.80
N GLU A 452 2.42 21.39 12.80
CA GLU A 452 3.83 21.45 12.36
C GLU A 452 3.95 22.02 10.95
N GLU A 453 3.19 21.49 9.98
CA GLU A 453 3.22 21.94 8.59
C GLU A 453 2.65 23.37 8.43
N VAL A 454 1.52 23.66 9.10
CA VAL A 454 0.85 24.98 9.01
C VAL A 454 1.70 26.08 9.65
N THR A 455 2.23 25.85 10.84
CA THR A 455 3.10 26.83 11.52
C THR A 455 4.41 27.03 10.77
N ALA A 456 4.98 25.98 10.18
CA ALA A 456 6.16 26.11 9.32
C ALA A 456 5.85 26.94 8.06
N ALA A 457 4.68 26.76 7.44
CA ALA A 457 4.26 27.56 6.30
C ALA A 457 4.10 29.05 6.68
N ILE A 458 3.39 29.34 7.78
CA ILE A 458 3.19 30.71 8.27
C ILE A 458 4.53 31.36 8.63
N ALA A 459 5.44 30.62 9.28
CA ALA A 459 6.77 31.11 9.65
C ALA A 459 7.62 31.54 8.45
N VAL A 460 7.44 30.90 7.29
CA VAL A 460 8.10 31.33 6.04
C VAL A 460 7.39 32.53 5.42
N LEU A 461 6.05 32.53 5.41
CA LEU A 461 5.28 33.60 4.78
C LEU A 461 5.39 34.93 5.53
N VAL A 462 5.52 34.90 6.86
CA VAL A 462 5.58 36.11 7.69
C VAL A 462 6.87 36.93 7.48
N ASP A 463 7.84 36.44 6.72
CA ASP A 463 8.97 37.25 6.26
C ASP A 463 8.55 38.29 5.21
N ASP A 464 7.50 38.00 4.42
CA ASP A 464 6.96 38.91 3.42
C ASP A 464 6.10 40.02 4.04
N GLU A 465 6.33 41.26 3.61
CA GLU A 465 5.71 42.44 4.21
C GLU A 465 4.20 42.51 3.93
N LYS A 466 3.73 42.02 2.77
CA LYS A 466 2.29 41.97 2.47
C LYS A 466 1.58 40.98 3.39
N THR A 467 2.21 39.85 3.67
CA THR A 467 1.70 38.85 4.62
C THR A 467 1.60 39.45 6.02
N LYS A 468 2.63 40.15 6.51
CA LYS A 468 2.58 40.83 7.81
C LYS A 468 1.43 41.85 7.87
N GLN A 469 1.28 42.69 6.83
CA GLN A 469 0.17 43.65 6.76
C GLN A 469 -1.20 42.97 6.80
N LYS A 470 -1.37 41.83 6.12
CA LYS A 470 -2.62 41.06 6.13
C LYS A 470 -2.91 40.45 7.51
N LEU A 471 -1.89 39.99 8.23
CA LEU A 471 -2.04 39.51 9.61
C LEU A 471 -2.44 40.64 10.57
N HIS A 472 -1.86 41.84 10.42
CA HIS A 472 -2.25 43.02 11.21
C HIS A 472 -3.67 43.52 10.92
N GLN A 473 -4.15 43.36 9.70
CA GLN A 473 -5.54 43.67 9.34
C GLN A 473 -6.54 42.62 9.84
N SER A 474 -6.06 41.45 10.26
CA SER A 474 -6.86 40.39 10.87
C SER A 474 -7.00 40.62 12.38
N ASP A 475 -7.65 39.70 13.10
CA ASP A 475 -7.69 39.72 14.56
C ASP A 475 -6.31 39.35 15.15
N ILE A 476 -5.40 40.32 15.14
CA ILE A 476 -4.01 40.15 15.56
C ILE A 476 -3.92 39.77 17.05
N SER A 477 -4.86 40.21 17.90
CA SER A 477 -4.89 39.82 19.33
C SER A 477 -5.16 38.32 19.47
N ALA A 478 -6.18 37.79 18.79
CA ALA A 478 -6.46 36.35 18.79
C ALA A 478 -5.30 35.52 18.22
N ILE A 479 -4.63 36.03 17.18
CA ILE A 479 -3.46 35.37 16.57
C ILE A 479 -2.30 35.30 17.58
N PHE A 480 -1.99 36.40 18.27
CA PHE A 480 -0.95 36.42 19.31
C PHE A 480 -1.27 35.46 20.46
N GLN A 481 -2.52 35.46 20.95
CA GLN A 481 -2.95 34.53 22.00
C GLN A 481 -2.73 33.08 21.60
N ARG A 482 -3.09 32.72 20.35
CA ARG A 482 -2.91 31.37 19.82
C ARG A 482 -1.43 31.03 19.65
N LEU A 483 -0.62 31.95 19.13
CA LEU A 483 0.83 31.77 18.98
C LEU A 483 1.51 31.55 20.33
N VAL A 484 1.19 32.36 21.34
CA VAL A 484 1.75 32.25 22.68
C VAL A 484 1.38 30.92 23.33
N ALA A 485 0.10 30.51 23.25
CA ALA A 485 -0.35 29.23 23.79
C ALA A 485 0.37 28.04 23.12
N LEU A 486 0.50 28.05 21.79
CA LEU A 486 1.21 26.99 21.06
C LEU A 486 2.73 27.04 21.30
N ALA A 487 3.32 28.22 21.47
CA ALA A 487 4.73 28.32 21.82
C ALA A 487 5.01 27.74 23.21
N GLN A 488 4.15 28.01 24.19
CA GLN A 488 4.37 27.65 25.58
C GLN A 488 4.03 26.17 25.88
N GLU A 489 2.91 25.65 25.36
CA GLU A 489 2.31 24.40 25.88
C GLU A 489 2.20 23.28 24.83
N ASN A 490 2.72 23.45 23.60
CA ASN A 490 2.60 22.40 22.58
C ASN A 490 3.59 21.25 22.79
N ASP A 491 3.13 20.02 22.51
CA ASP A 491 3.93 18.80 22.63
C ASP A 491 5.08 18.71 21.59
N SER A 492 5.00 19.46 20.48
CA SER A 492 6.00 19.45 19.42
C SER A 492 6.91 20.66 19.49
N SER A 493 8.21 20.43 19.66
CA SER A 493 9.21 21.49 19.67
C SER A 493 9.24 22.26 18.34
N ASP A 494 8.94 21.61 17.21
CA ASP A 494 8.87 22.27 15.90
C ASP A 494 7.73 23.31 15.87
N VAL A 495 6.55 22.98 16.42
CA VAL A 495 5.45 23.94 16.56
C VAL A 495 5.84 25.09 17.48
N GLN A 496 6.49 24.78 18.60
CA GLN A 496 6.94 25.79 19.56
C GLN A 496 7.94 26.77 18.92
N TYR A 497 8.95 26.27 18.19
CA TYR A 497 9.95 27.08 17.49
C TYR A 497 9.31 27.95 16.41
N ASN A 498 8.41 27.37 15.59
CA ASN A 498 7.75 28.11 14.53
C ASN A 498 6.88 29.24 15.11
N CYS A 499 6.10 28.97 16.16
CA CYS A 499 5.27 29.99 16.80
C CYS A 499 6.12 31.10 17.42
N ALA A 500 7.20 30.75 18.12
CA ALA A 500 8.16 31.71 18.67
C ALA A 500 8.80 32.59 17.58
N GLY A 501 9.19 31.99 16.45
CA GLY A 501 9.72 32.73 15.29
C GLY A 501 8.69 33.69 14.70
N ILE A 502 7.44 33.27 14.54
CA ILE A 502 6.35 34.12 14.05
C ILE A 502 6.11 35.30 14.99
N ILE A 503 6.06 35.07 16.32
CA ILE A 503 5.89 36.12 17.34
C ILE A 503 6.97 37.20 17.17
N GLY A 504 8.25 36.80 17.16
CA GLY A 504 9.33 37.76 17.06
C GLY A 504 9.38 38.47 15.70
N GLN A 505 8.95 37.83 14.61
CA GLN A 505 8.86 38.47 13.30
C GLN A 505 7.73 39.52 13.25
N LEU A 506 6.57 39.23 13.87
CA LEU A 506 5.48 40.20 14.00
C LEU A 506 5.88 41.37 14.92
N ALA A 507 6.70 41.11 15.94
CA ALA A 507 7.23 42.16 16.82
C ALA A 507 8.14 43.17 16.10
N LEU A 508 8.66 42.86 14.91
CA LEU A 508 9.44 43.82 14.11
C LEU A 508 8.59 44.94 13.49
N THR A 509 7.28 44.73 13.36
CA THR A 509 6.36 45.60 12.61
C THR A 509 5.55 46.56 13.50
N ASP A 510 6.02 46.83 14.72
CA ASP A 510 5.37 47.70 15.70
C ASP A 510 3.85 47.42 15.85
N PRO A 511 3.48 46.26 16.45
CA PRO A 511 2.07 45.92 16.65
C PRO A 511 1.32 47.02 17.42
N PRO A 512 -0.02 47.13 17.26
CA PRO A 512 -0.82 48.10 17.99
C PRO A 512 -0.54 48.04 19.50
N LEU A 513 -0.31 49.20 20.12
CA LEU A 513 0.12 49.31 21.52
C LEU A 513 -0.88 48.69 22.50
N ASP A 514 -2.17 48.79 22.19
CA ASP A 514 -3.28 48.18 22.92
C ASP A 514 -3.21 46.65 22.91
N VAL A 515 -2.94 46.05 21.74
CA VAL A 515 -2.76 44.60 21.60
C VAL A 515 -1.55 44.13 22.41
N LEU A 516 -0.42 44.83 22.32
CA LEU A 516 0.77 44.47 23.09
C LEU A 516 0.57 44.63 24.59
N ALA A 517 -0.13 45.67 25.03
CA ALA A 517 -0.46 45.85 26.45
C ALA A 517 -1.32 44.68 26.96
N GLU A 518 -2.33 44.25 26.20
CA GLU A 518 -3.19 43.10 26.54
C GLU A 518 -2.37 41.79 26.61
N GLN A 519 -1.44 41.59 25.68
CA GLN A 519 -0.67 40.35 25.55
C GLN A 519 0.61 40.32 26.41
N THR A 520 0.98 41.42 27.09
CA THR A 520 2.26 41.53 27.81
C THR A 520 2.46 40.43 28.85
N SER A 521 1.43 40.13 29.65
CA SER A 521 1.49 39.08 30.67
C SER A 521 1.72 37.69 30.05
N ALA A 522 0.98 37.37 28.99
CA ALA A 522 1.11 36.10 28.28
C ALA A 522 2.47 35.96 27.59
N LEU A 523 2.97 37.03 26.96
CA LEU A 523 4.30 37.08 26.36
C LEU A 523 5.40 36.85 27.39
N LEU A 524 5.34 37.50 28.56
CA LEU A 524 6.31 37.27 29.64
C LEU A 524 6.26 35.82 30.15
N GLY A 525 5.06 35.22 30.27
CA GLY A 525 4.91 33.82 30.64
C GLY A 525 5.59 32.87 29.65
N TYR A 526 5.31 33.03 28.36
CA TYR A 526 5.94 32.26 27.27
C TYR A 526 7.47 32.46 27.26
N LEU A 527 7.95 33.70 27.29
CA LEU A 527 9.38 34.01 27.25
C LEU A 527 10.11 33.43 28.45
N GLY A 528 9.48 33.46 29.62
CA GLY A 528 9.99 32.79 30.82
C GLY A 528 10.12 31.29 30.63
N SER A 529 9.08 30.63 30.11
CA SER A 529 9.11 29.18 29.86
C SER A 529 10.29 28.79 28.95
N PHE A 530 10.55 29.58 27.90
CA PHE A 530 11.65 29.34 26.97
C PHE A 530 13.02 29.60 27.58
N LEU A 531 13.17 30.65 28.40
CA LEU A 531 14.44 31.00 29.06
C LEU A 531 14.85 30.01 30.16
N GLU A 532 13.90 29.30 30.77
CA GLU A 532 14.20 28.29 31.78
C GLU A 532 14.54 26.91 31.19
N THR A 533 14.35 26.71 29.88
CA THR A 533 14.73 25.45 29.23
C THR A 533 16.25 25.33 29.07
N THR A 534 16.73 24.09 28.91
CA THR A 534 18.10 23.79 28.50
C THR A 534 18.27 23.78 26.97
N ASP A 535 17.24 24.15 26.22
CA ASP A 535 17.24 24.15 24.76
C ASP A 535 17.78 25.49 24.22
N PRO A 536 18.97 25.49 23.59
CA PRO A 536 19.58 26.72 23.10
C PRO A 536 18.75 27.39 21.99
N VAL A 537 17.94 26.65 21.23
CA VAL A 537 17.07 27.22 20.19
C VAL A 537 15.95 28.03 20.83
N MET A 538 15.30 27.48 21.87
CA MET A 538 14.27 28.20 22.63
C MET A 538 14.84 29.43 23.33
N ASN A 539 15.99 29.28 24.00
CA ASN A 539 16.65 30.42 24.66
C ASN A 539 16.97 31.53 23.64
N HIS A 540 17.56 31.19 22.49
CA HIS A 540 17.85 32.16 21.43
C HIS A 540 16.58 32.85 20.92
N LEU A 541 15.51 32.10 20.60
CA LEU A 541 14.26 32.68 20.10
C LEU A 541 13.60 33.61 21.12
N ALA A 542 13.63 33.26 22.41
CA ALA A 542 13.10 34.12 23.47
C ALA A 542 13.90 35.41 23.61
N LEU A 543 15.24 35.33 23.67
CA LEU A 543 16.09 36.52 23.75
C LEU A 543 15.97 37.40 22.51
N TRP A 544 15.93 36.80 21.31
CA TRP A 544 15.72 37.55 20.08
C TRP A 544 14.38 38.28 20.06
N THR A 545 13.31 37.61 20.50
CA THR A 545 11.96 38.21 20.63
C THR A 545 11.97 39.37 21.64
N LEU A 546 12.64 39.19 22.79
CA LEU A 546 12.81 40.25 23.80
C LEU A 546 13.48 41.50 23.20
N VAL A 547 14.55 41.33 22.42
CA VAL A 547 15.24 42.46 21.76
C VAL A 547 14.30 43.28 20.87
N GLN A 548 13.31 42.65 20.24
CA GLN A 548 12.32 43.33 19.42
C GLN A 548 11.25 44.03 20.26
N LEU A 549 10.69 43.35 21.27
CA LEU A 549 9.61 43.88 22.11
C LEU A 549 10.07 45.03 23.02
N LEU A 550 11.36 45.11 23.35
CA LEU A 550 11.93 46.20 24.17
C LEU A 550 11.79 47.60 23.57
N LYS A 551 11.40 47.73 22.30
CA LYS A 551 11.05 49.02 21.69
C LYS A 551 9.78 49.63 22.29
N VAL A 552 8.92 48.80 22.89
CA VAL A 552 7.62 49.21 23.44
C VAL A 552 7.75 49.46 24.93
N ASP A 553 7.46 50.69 25.35
CA ASP A 553 7.70 51.14 26.73
C ASP A 553 6.89 50.34 27.77
N VAL A 554 5.61 50.05 27.48
CA VAL A 554 4.74 49.25 28.36
C VAL A 554 5.34 47.86 28.62
N PHE A 555 5.84 47.21 27.57
CA PHE A 555 6.48 45.89 27.70
C PHE A 555 7.82 45.99 28.43
N ARG A 556 8.61 47.05 28.15
CA ARG A 556 9.90 47.29 28.81
C ARG A 556 9.74 47.46 30.32
N GLU A 557 8.75 48.22 30.76
CA GLU A 557 8.44 48.42 32.19
C GLU A 557 8.00 47.11 32.84
N ALA A 558 7.08 46.36 32.22
CA ALA A 558 6.65 45.07 32.73
C ALA A 558 7.79 44.05 32.84
N LEU A 559 8.72 44.04 31.88
CA LEU A 559 9.90 43.16 31.93
C LEU A 559 10.85 43.53 33.09
N ARG A 560 11.05 44.83 33.37
CA ARG A 560 11.88 45.29 34.52
C ARG A 560 11.33 44.81 35.86
N GLU A 561 10.02 44.74 35.99
CA GLU A 561 9.33 44.28 37.20
C GLU A 561 9.20 42.75 37.27
N SER A 562 9.47 42.06 36.16
CA SER A 562 9.34 40.61 36.08
C SER A 562 10.50 39.86 36.76
N SER A 563 10.23 38.61 37.18
CA SER A 563 11.26 37.69 37.67
C SER A 563 12.27 37.26 36.60
N LEU A 564 11.99 37.52 35.32
CA LEU A 564 12.84 37.09 34.20
C LEU A 564 14.20 37.78 34.17
N ILE A 565 14.35 38.93 34.84
CA ILE A 565 15.64 39.63 34.98
C ILE A 565 16.73 38.71 35.55
N LEU A 566 16.39 37.83 36.49
CA LEU A 566 17.34 36.89 37.07
C LEU A 566 17.80 35.85 36.04
N SER A 567 16.89 35.37 35.20
CA SER A 567 17.18 34.43 34.12
C SER A 567 18.02 35.07 33.02
N LEU A 568 17.74 36.34 32.68
CA LEU A 568 18.55 37.11 31.73
C LEU A 568 19.99 37.30 32.23
N ARG A 569 20.18 37.64 33.51
CA ARG A 569 21.51 37.73 34.12
C ARG A 569 22.24 36.38 34.12
N ARG A 570 21.53 35.28 34.37
CA ARG A 570 22.11 33.93 34.26
C ARG A 570 22.64 33.70 32.85
N HIS A 571 21.82 33.89 31.82
CA HIS A 571 22.21 33.74 30.41
C HIS A 571 23.37 34.65 29.99
N ALA A 572 23.41 35.89 30.48
CA ALA A 572 24.53 36.81 30.24
C ALA A 572 25.82 36.39 30.96
N SER A 573 25.74 35.69 32.09
CA SER A 573 26.93 35.26 32.85
C SER A 573 27.46 33.87 32.47
N TRP A 574 26.72 33.09 31.68
CA TRP A 574 26.97 31.66 31.55
C TRP A 574 27.92 31.32 30.39
N SER A 575 29.12 30.85 30.71
CA SER A 575 30.19 30.56 29.74
C SER A 575 29.97 29.32 28.85
N SER A 576 28.90 28.55 29.06
CA SER A 576 28.60 27.32 28.30
C SER A 576 27.57 27.50 27.17
N HIS A 577 26.98 28.69 27.00
CA HIS A 577 26.05 28.99 25.91
C HIS A 577 26.81 29.36 24.62
N THR A 578 26.14 29.26 23.48
CA THR A 578 26.69 29.80 22.22
C THR A 578 26.85 31.32 22.32
N GLU A 579 27.93 31.88 21.77
CA GLU A 579 28.25 33.32 21.75
C GLU A 579 27.03 34.21 21.42
N ALA A 580 26.21 33.79 20.44
CA ALA A 580 24.99 34.52 20.06
C ALA A 580 23.93 34.67 21.18
N ILE A 581 23.78 33.68 22.07
CA ILE A 581 22.82 33.74 23.18
C ILE A 581 23.32 34.74 24.23
N HIS A 582 24.61 34.71 24.51
CA HIS A 582 25.26 35.65 25.43
C HIS A 582 25.12 37.09 24.92
N GLU A 583 25.45 37.35 23.65
CA GLU A 583 25.30 38.67 23.02
C GLU A 583 23.84 39.17 23.07
N LEU A 584 22.86 38.31 22.80
CA LEU A 584 21.45 38.68 22.88
C LEU A 584 21.02 39.01 24.32
N ALA A 585 21.46 38.23 25.31
CA ALA A 585 21.15 38.46 26.71
C ALA A 585 21.76 39.78 27.22
N GLU A 586 23.01 40.06 26.86
CA GLU A 586 23.64 41.35 27.15
C GLU A 586 22.91 42.51 26.47
N SER A 587 22.51 42.35 25.20
CA SER A 587 21.75 43.37 24.48
C SER A 587 20.42 43.68 25.17
N VAL A 588 19.71 42.66 25.68
CA VAL A 588 18.48 42.84 26.44
C VAL A 588 18.73 43.63 27.72
N LEU A 589 19.74 43.25 28.51
CA LEU A 589 20.08 43.94 29.77
C LEU A 589 20.52 45.39 29.52
N GLN A 590 21.33 45.63 28.50
CA GLN A 590 21.78 46.96 28.11
C GLN A 590 20.60 47.86 27.71
N LYS A 591 19.64 47.34 26.94
CA LYS A 591 18.41 48.07 26.56
C LYS A 591 17.49 48.34 27.76
N LEU A 592 17.58 47.53 28.82
CA LEU A 592 16.89 47.77 30.09
C LEU A 592 17.62 48.76 30.99
N GLY A 593 18.89 49.08 30.70
CA GLY A 593 19.76 49.92 31.53
C GLY A 593 20.27 49.21 32.79
N MET A 594 20.51 47.89 32.71
CA MET A 594 20.85 47.01 33.85
C MET A 594 22.22 46.35 33.73
#